data_AF-A0A8T8DX97-F1
#
_entry.id   AF-A0A8T8DX97-F1
#
_cell.length_a   1.000
_cell.length_b   1.000
_cell.length_c   1.000
_cell.angle_alpha   90.00
_cell.angle_beta   90.00
_cell.angle_gamma   90.00
#
_symmetry.space_group_name_H-M   'P 1'
#
loop_
_entity.id
_entity.type
_entity.pdbx_description
1 polymer ?
#
loop_
_entity_poly.entity_id
_entity_poly.type
_entity_poly.pdbx_seq_one_letter_code
_entity_poly.pdbx_strand_id
1 'polypeptide(L)'
;MCATLTVDEEGKRVVNTNGKEIGVIDEVGAGVAYVEPGAEMSDSIKSRLHRDRDVADGMERFKLDEDYVDEITGDEVRLQRF
;
A
#
# COMPACT_ATOMS: atom_id res chain seq x y z
N MET A 1 -5.20 16.17 7.34
CA MET A 1 -4.48 16.62 6.15
C MET A 1 -4.71 15.53 5.12
N CYS A 2 -5.19 15.83 3.92
CA CYS A 2 -5.40 14.83 2.88
C CYS A 2 -4.02 14.35 2.41
N ALA A 3 -3.65 13.12 2.76
CA ALA A 3 -2.46 12.48 2.24
C ALA A 3 -2.76 12.09 0.79
N THR A 4 -2.23 12.83 -0.17
CA THR A 4 -2.51 12.57 -1.59
C THR A 4 -1.56 11.51 -2.13
N LEU A 5 -2.10 10.38 -2.61
CA LEU A 5 -1.29 9.38 -3.31
C LEU A 5 -0.93 9.91 -4.70
N THR A 6 0.31 10.32 -4.87
CA THR A 6 0.85 10.80 -6.16
C THR A 6 2.05 9.96 -6.60
N VAL A 7 2.51 10.17 -7.82
CA VAL A 7 3.71 9.51 -8.38
C VAL A 7 4.98 9.74 -7.53
N ASP A 8 5.01 10.79 -6.70
CA ASP A 8 6.12 11.03 -5.75
C ASP A 8 6.20 9.95 -4.65
N GLU A 9 5.11 9.22 -4.43
CA GLU A 9 5.00 8.14 -3.47
C GLU A 9 5.50 6.80 -4.03
N GLU A 10 5.82 6.73 -5.33
CA GLU A 10 6.35 5.52 -5.96
C GLU A 10 7.71 5.13 -5.35
N GLY A 11 7.87 3.84 -5.06
CA GLY A 11 9.07 3.30 -4.40
C GLY A 11 9.13 3.48 -2.89
N LYS A 12 8.16 4.16 -2.26
CA LYS A 12 8.11 4.27 -0.79
C LYS A 12 7.70 2.96 -0.14
N ARG A 13 8.20 2.75 1.09
CA ARG A 13 7.85 1.57 1.88
C ARG A 13 6.47 1.74 2.47
N VAL A 14 5.67 0.69 2.37
CA VAL A 14 4.36 0.62 3.01
C VAL A 14 4.52 -0.09 4.33
N VAL A 15 4.13 0.59 5.41
CA VAL A 15 4.20 0.07 6.76
C VAL A 15 2.80 0.05 7.39
N ASN A 16 2.55 -0.96 8.23
CA ASN A 16 1.34 -0.98 9.04
C ASN A 16 1.47 -0.03 10.25
N THR A 17 0.36 0.23 10.94
CA THR A 17 0.26 0.89 12.26
C THR A 17 1.28 0.42 13.30
N ASN A 18 1.77 -0.81 13.19
CA ASN A 18 2.80 -1.38 14.07
C ASN A 18 4.24 -0.98 13.68
N GLY A 19 4.42 -0.20 12.61
CA GLY A 19 5.73 0.14 12.04
C GLY A 19 6.39 -1.02 11.30
N LYS A 20 5.64 -2.08 10.98
CA LYS A 20 6.15 -3.24 10.24
C LYS A 20 6.00 -3.00 8.74
N GLU A 21 7.10 -3.13 8.00
CA GLU A 21 7.10 -3.12 6.55
C GLU A 21 6.31 -4.32 6.01
N ILE A 22 5.36 -4.04 5.13
CA ILE A 22 4.51 -5.03 4.51
C ILE A 22 4.72 -5.11 2.99
N GLY A 23 5.36 -4.09 2.40
CA GLY A 23 5.60 -4.02 0.97
C GLY A 23 6.14 -2.66 0.54
N VAL A 24 6.17 -2.45 -0.77
CA VAL A 24 6.66 -1.24 -1.43
C VAL A 24 5.67 -0.78 -2.49
N ILE A 25 5.54 0.53 -2.67
CA ILE A 25 4.73 1.09 -3.77
C ILE A 25 5.45 0.84 -5.09
N ASP A 26 4.83 0.08 -5.96
CA ASP A 26 5.31 -0.23 -7.30
C ASP A 26 4.93 0.87 -8.30
N GLU A 27 3.66 1.31 -8.29
CA GLU A 27 3.16 2.34 -9.20
C GLU A 27 2.04 3.15 -8.54
N VAL A 28 1.87 4.43 -8.91
CA VAL A 28 0.70 5.24 -8.50
C VAL A 28 -0.05 5.75 -9.72
N GLY A 29 -1.30 5.30 -9.88
CA GLY A 29 -2.17 5.66 -11.00
C GLY A 29 -3.52 6.21 -10.54
N ALA A 30 -3.94 7.36 -11.09
CA ALA A 30 -5.28 7.93 -10.88
C ALA A 30 -5.72 8.10 -9.40
N GLY A 31 -4.80 8.41 -8.49
CA GLY A 31 -5.07 8.54 -7.05
C GLY A 31 -5.04 7.21 -6.28
N VAL A 32 -4.54 6.16 -6.92
CA VAL A 32 -4.45 4.81 -6.37
C VAL A 32 -3.00 4.36 -6.40
N ALA A 33 -2.49 3.83 -5.28
CA ALA A 33 -1.18 3.19 -5.24
C ALA A 33 -1.30 1.68 -5.46
N TYR A 34 -0.39 1.11 -6.23
CA TYR A 34 -0.18 -0.32 -6.37
C TYR A 34 1.00 -0.72 -5.52
N VAL A 35 0.78 -1.67 -4.62
CA VAL A 35 1.78 -2.13 -3.65
C VAL A 35 2.20 -3.54 -4.01
N GLU A 36 3.51 -3.74 -4.16
CA GLU A 36 4.10 -5.07 -4.23
C GLU A 36 4.28 -5.64 -2.81
N PRO A 37 3.67 -6.80 -2.51
CA PRO A 37 3.73 -7.41 -1.19
C PRO A 37 5.13 -7.99 -0.92
N GLY A 38 5.74 -7.57 0.19
CA GLY A 38 6.99 -8.16 0.64
C GLY A 38 6.79 -9.58 1.20
N ALA A 39 7.88 -10.34 1.33
CA ALA A 39 7.86 -11.66 1.99
C ALA A 39 7.36 -11.60 3.46
N GLU A 40 7.52 -10.44 4.10
CA GLU A 40 7.08 -10.13 5.47
C GLU A 40 5.59 -9.76 5.58
N MET A 41 4.89 -9.59 4.44
CA MET A 41 3.48 -9.28 4.43
C MET A 41 2.68 -10.41 5.09
N SER A 42 2.15 -10.12 6.27
CA SER A 42 1.42 -11.11 7.04
C SER A 42 0.17 -11.57 6.30
N ASP A 43 -0.10 -12.88 6.32
CA ASP A 43 -1.24 -13.51 5.64
C ASP A 43 -2.59 -12.87 6.04
N SER A 44 -2.65 -12.32 7.24
CA SER A 44 -3.77 -11.53 7.78
C SER A 44 -4.05 -10.25 6.97
N ILE A 45 -2.98 -9.57 6.54
CA ILE A 45 -3.04 -8.34 5.74
C ILE A 45 -3.34 -8.72 4.28
N LYS A 46 -2.71 -9.78 3.76
CA LYS A 46 -3.04 -10.36 2.44
C LYS A 46 -4.51 -10.73 2.34
N SER A 47 -5.09 -11.35 3.37
CA SER A 47 -6.51 -11.75 3.42
C SER A 47 -7.46 -10.55 3.46
N ARG A 48 -7.07 -9.44 4.10
CA ARG A 48 -7.88 -8.21 4.14
C ARG A 48 -7.81 -7.43 2.84
N LEU A 49 -6.61 -7.29 2.25
CA LEU A 49 -6.44 -6.69 0.92
C LEU A 49 -7.00 -7.59 -0.20
N HIS A 50 -7.16 -8.89 0.04
CA HIS A 50 -7.78 -9.83 -0.91
C HIS A 50 -9.22 -9.48 -1.31
N ARG A 51 -9.92 -8.65 -0.53
CA ARG A 51 -11.29 -8.23 -0.88
C ARG A 51 -11.33 -7.22 -2.04
N ASP A 52 -10.25 -6.49 -2.28
CA ASP A 52 -10.17 -5.42 -3.27
C ASP A 52 -9.22 -5.78 -4.43
N ARG A 53 -9.24 -7.07 -4.82
CA ARG A 53 -8.34 -7.63 -5.83
C ARG A 53 -8.78 -7.22 -7.24
N ASP A 54 -8.12 -6.24 -7.82
CA ASP A 54 -7.96 -6.12 -9.27
C ASP A 54 -6.66 -6.86 -9.65
N VAL A 55 -6.78 -8.03 -10.28
CA VAL A 55 -5.62 -8.76 -10.80
C VAL A 55 -5.14 -8.05 -12.05
N ALA A 56 -4.36 -6.98 -11.88
CA ALA A 56 -3.66 -6.34 -12.97
C ALA A 56 -2.49 -7.23 -13.39
N ASP A 57 -2.59 -7.82 -14.58
CA ASP A 57 -1.46 -8.36 -15.34
C ASP A 57 -0.67 -9.52 -14.69
N GLY A 58 -1.34 -10.42 -13.96
CA GLY A 58 -0.73 -11.67 -13.50
C GLY A 58 0.36 -11.53 -12.42
N MET A 59 0.63 -10.31 -11.94
CA MET A 59 1.48 -10.01 -10.80
C MET A 59 0.60 -9.72 -9.56
N GLU A 60 1.01 -10.19 -8.38
CA GLU A 60 0.25 -10.04 -7.13
C GLU A 60 0.37 -8.61 -6.58
N ARG A 61 -0.10 -7.60 -7.32
CA ARG A 61 -0.12 -6.19 -6.86
C ARG A 61 -1.40 -5.89 -6.09
N PHE A 62 -1.27 -5.16 -5.00
CA PHE A 62 -2.40 -4.76 -4.16
C PHE A 62 -2.74 -3.30 -4.38
N LYS A 63 -4.02 -3.04 -4.67
CA LYS A 63 -4.56 -1.70 -4.76
C LYS A 63 -4.66 -1.08 -3.36
N LEU A 64 -4.06 0.09 -3.18
CA LEU A 64 -4.12 0.91 -1.97
C LEU A 64 -4.76 2.25 -2.32
N ASP A 65 -5.98 2.45 -1.83
CA ASP A 65 -6.68 3.72 -1.91
C ASP A 65 -6.27 4.66 -0.76
N GLU A 66 -6.42 5.96 -0.97
CA GLU A 66 -6.10 7.02 0.00
C GLU A 66 -6.88 6.85 1.32
N ASP A 67 -8.08 6.27 1.29
CA ASP A 67 -8.89 5.95 2.48
C ASP A 67 -8.20 4.97 3.45
N TYR A 68 -7.25 4.17 2.97
CA TYR A 68 -6.49 3.24 3.82
C TYR A 68 -5.21 3.86 4.38
N VAL A 69 -4.81 5.03 3.89
CA VAL A 69 -3.59 5.74 4.27
C VAL A 69 -3.89 6.61 5.49
N ASP A 70 -3.18 6.35 6.59
CA ASP A 70 -3.23 7.18 7.80
C ASP A 70 -2.39 8.45 7.62
N GLU A 71 -1.14 8.23 7.23
CA GLU A 71 -0.13 9.26 7.14
C GLU A 71 0.93 8.85 6.11
N ILE A 72 1.31 9.81 5.26
CA ILE A 72 2.49 9.69 4.42
C ILE A 72 3.59 10.45 5.12
N THR A 73 4.64 9.73 5.51
CA THR A 73 5.90 10.35 5.91
C THR A 73 6.86 10.32 4.72
N GLY A 74 7.93 11.12 4.77
CA GLY A 74 8.83 11.29 3.61
C GLY A 74 9.35 9.99 3.00
N ASP A 75 9.57 8.95 3.82
CA ASP A 75 10.16 7.66 3.42
C ASP A 75 9.21 6.46 3.54
N GLU A 76 8.07 6.60 4.23
CA GLU A 76 7.13 5.50 4.50
C GLU A 76 5.67 5.95 4.48
N VAL A 77 4.81 5.09 3.93
CA VAL A 77 3.35 5.25 3.92
C VAL A 77 2.77 4.38 5.03
N ARG A 78 2.11 5.03 6.01
CA ARG A 78 1.44 4.36 7.12
C ARG A 78 -0.02 4.12 6.80
N LEU A 79 -0.45 2.91 7.11
CA LEU A 79 -1.82 2.48 6.96
C LEU A 79 -2.62 2.66 8.24
N GLN A 80 -3.89 3.09 8.13
CA GLN A 80 -4.71 3.45 9.30
C GLN A 80 -5.31 2.24 10.02
N ARG A 81 -5.46 1.09 9.35
CA ARG A 81 -6.17 -0.05 9.96
C ARG A 81 -5.90 -1.41 9.31
N PHE A 82 -4.92 -2.17 9.83
CA PHE A 82 -4.72 -3.59 9.49
C PHE A 82 -4.40 -4.44 10.72
#